data_AF-A0AAW9KBY6-F1
#
_entry.id   AF-A0AAW9KBY6-F1
#
_cell.length_a   1.000
_cell.length_b   1.000
_cell.length_c   1.000
_cell.angle_alpha   90.00
_cell.angle_beta   90.00
_cell.angle_gamma   90.00
#
_symmetry.space_group_name_H-M   'P 1'
#
loop_
_entity.id
_entity.type
_entity.pdbx_description
1 polymer ?
#
loop_
_entity_poly.entity_id
_entity_poly.type
_entity_poly.pdbx_seq_one_letter_code
_entity_poly.pdbx_strand_id
1 'polypeptide(L)'
;DYSYRIRSVNKDGYSNWSEKLIVKTDLDPYRNVPKDMTVKWTEGNYGSEVASNAIDGDDNSQFHSAGNAIGKPFIIDMQKAYQIEKLDLLFRNYGNGSVKRAEIYSSLDGVNYQKVFSNASDSGNAAWATDGQVKTINFTSPIKARYFKVVTKESIGNFLAMREFRPYKVDGTSGQLVGDWNNGGTIEEGDLTFLQNYTGLSSVDADWDYVSMADLNFNNVIDAYDISYVASQLEGGIVPTEGGNVAGEIMLVPNKTSISAGETFTVDVVGTGLTDVNAFSAEVPLDSSKYEFIKTEGAVSTASMKNFSKIRVHSDNSQDLYTVFTNIGDNVRLNGTDTLATITLKAKSDINFDLVLSDALVVDSNLNSKNAVANI
;
A
#
# COMPACT_ATOMS: atom_id res chain seq x y z
N ASP A 1 -24.60 7.72 29.21
CA ASP A 1 -25.49 8.48 30.12
C ASP A 1 -24.85 8.64 31.46
N TYR A 2 -24.86 9.85 31.99
CA TYR A 2 -24.37 10.18 33.32
C TYR A 2 -25.56 10.51 34.21
N SER A 3 -25.55 10.03 35.46
CA SER A 3 -26.60 10.33 36.42
C SER A 3 -26.11 11.15 37.59
N TYR A 4 -26.73 12.30 37.80
CA TYR A 4 -26.40 13.24 38.86
C TYR A 4 -27.59 13.43 39.80
N ARG A 5 -27.28 13.68 41.07
CA ARG A 5 -28.20 14.23 42.07
C ARG A 5 -27.46 15.29 42.86
N ILE A 6 -28.16 16.35 43.21
CA ILE A 6 -27.60 17.48 43.95
C ILE A 6 -28.31 17.53 45.30
N ARG A 7 -27.57 17.85 46.38
CA ARG A 7 -28.16 18.24 47.66
C ARG A 7 -27.37 19.42 48.22
N SER A 8 -28.03 20.26 48.99
CA SER A 8 -27.39 21.38 49.67
C SER A 8 -26.84 20.92 51.01
N VAL A 9 -25.69 21.47 51.42
CA VAL A 9 -25.06 21.19 52.71
C VAL A 9 -24.72 22.52 53.38
N ASN A 10 -25.04 22.66 54.66
CA ASN A 10 -24.64 23.78 55.49
C ASN A 10 -24.22 23.29 56.90
N LYS A 11 -23.90 24.21 57.80
CA LYS A 11 -23.47 23.90 59.17
C LYS A 11 -24.49 23.11 59.99
N ASP A 12 -25.77 23.15 59.61
CA ASP A 12 -26.89 22.57 60.35
C ASP A 12 -27.33 21.22 59.74
N GLY A 13 -26.73 20.78 58.62
CA GLY A 13 -26.96 19.47 58.03
C GLY A 13 -27.03 19.48 56.50
N TYR A 14 -27.76 18.52 55.93
CA TYR A 14 -27.93 18.35 54.50
C TYR A 14 -29.40 18.19 54.10
N SER A 15 -29.76 18.68 52.92
CA SER A 15 -31.10 18.47 52.36
C SER A 15 -31.29 17.04 51.86
N ASN A 16 -32.54 16.68 51.55
CA ASN A 16 -32.81 15.53 50.67
C ASN A 16 -32.10 15.72 49.32
N TRP A 17 -31.76 14.60 48.69
CA TRP A 17 -31.26 14.61 47.31
C TRP A 17 -32.35 15.09 46.35
N SER A 18 -31.94 15.84 45.32
CA SER A 18 -32.78 16.19 44.19
C SER A 18 -33.28 14.94 43.46
N GLU A 19 -34.25 15.14 42.57
CA GLU A 19 -34.57 14.14 41.55
C GLU A 19 -33.33 13.78 40.73
N LYS A 20 -33.33 12.55 40.19
CA LYS A 20 -32.21 12.02 39.41
C LYS A 20 -32.19 12.75 38.06
N LEU A 21 -31.15 13.52 37.81
CA LEU A 21 -30.89 14.10 36.51
C LEU A 21 -30.09 13.09 35.68
N ILE A 22 -30.58 12.75 34.49
CA ILE A 22 -29.88 11.90 33.51
C ILE A 22 -29.50 12.79 32.33
N VAL A 23 -28.20 12.91 32.05
CA VAL A 23 -27.69 13.69 30.93
C VAL A 23 -26.81 12.84 30.02
N LYS A 24 -26.80 13.17 28.73
CA LYS A 24 -25.94 12.60 27.72
C LYS A 24 -25.15 13.74 27.09
N THR A 25 -23.82 13.66 27.12
CA THR A 25 -22.96 14.59 26.41
C THR A 25 -22.86 14.16 24.96
N ASP A 26 -22.59 15.12 24.07
CA ASP A 26 -22.17 14.80 22.71
C ASP A 26 -20.87 14.00 22.74
N LEU A 27 -20.67 13.20 21.70
CA LEU A 27 -19.42 12.50 21.51
C LEU A 27 -18.34 13.52 21.13
N ASP A 28 -17.10 13.23 21.53
CA ASP A 28 -15.93 13.94 21.04
C ASP A 28 -15.96 13.96 19.49
N PRO A 29 -15.97 15.15 18.85
CA PRO A 29 -16.00 15.26 17.40
C PRO A 29 -14.78 14.62 16.73
N TYR A 30 -13.66 14.48 17.45
CA TYR A 30 -12.41 13.92 16.95
C TYR A 30 -12.16 12.47 17.40
N ARG A 31 -13.14 11.79 17.99
CA ARG A 31 -13.01 10.39 18.45
C ARG A 31 -12.53 9.41 17.37
N ASN A 32 -12.76 9.75 16.10
CA ASN A 32 -12.41 8.95 14.94
C ASN A 32 -11.16 9.44 14.22
N VAL A 33 -10.44 10.43 14.76
CA VAL A 33 -9.11 10.79 14.28
C VAL A 33 -8.10 9.79 14.85
N PRO A 34 -7.31 9.09 14.02
CA PRO A 34 -6.21 8.25 14.48
C PRO A 34 -5.26 9.00 15.41
N LYS A 35 -4.78 8.31 16.44
CA LYS A 35 -3.83 8.84 17.42
C LYS A 35 -2.40 8.47 17.05
N ASP A 36 -1.45 9.14 17.67
CA ASP A 36 -0.02 8.84 17.59
C ASP A 36 0.53 8.89 16.15
N MET A 37 -0.10 9.71 15.30
CA MET A 37 0.37 9.95 13.94
C MET A 37 1.79 10.56 13.96
N THR A 38 2.55 10.34 12.91
CA THR A 38 3.86 10.97 12.73
C THR A 38 3.96 11.67 11.38
N VAL A 39 4.92 12.58 11.25
CA VAL A 39 5.13 13.34 10.01
C VAL A 39 6.57 13.22 9.54
N LYS A 40 6.75 12.92 8.24
CA LYS A 40 8.02 13.03 7.53
C LYS A 40 8.02 14.29 6.66
N TRP A 41 8.93 15.21 6.99
CA TRP A 41 9.20 16.45 6.26
C TRP A 41 10.70 16.76 6.30
N THR A 42 11.31 16.98 5.13
CA THR A 42 12.78 17.09 4.98
C THR A 42 13.30 18.51 4.76
N GLU A 43 12.42 19.50 4.61
CA GLU A 43 12.80 20.83 4.09
C GLU A 43 12.97 21.88 5.19
N GLY A 44 13.01 21.45 6.44
CA GLY A 44 13.10 22.32 7.61
C GLY A 44 11.81 23.10 7.91
N ASN A 45 11.75 23.68 9.10
CA ASN A 45 10.61 24.44 9.59
C ASN A 45 11.01 25.88 9.97
N TYR A 46 10.02 26.77 10.03
CA TYR A 46 10.21 28.12 10.53
C TYR A 46 10.12 28.14 12.07
N GLY A 47 11.16 28.66 12.74
CA GLY A 47 11.17 28.82 14.19
C GLY A 47 10.83 27.53 14.95
N SER A 48 9.79 27.58 15.78
CA SER A 48 9.26 26.44 16.55
C SER A 48 8.04 25.77 15.92
N GLU A 49 7.65 26.14 14.69
CA GLU A 49 6.47 25.62 13.98
C GLU A 49 6.79 24.30 13.27
N VAL A 50 7.11 23.27 14.07
CA VAL A 50 7.59 21.96 13.62
C VAL A 50 6.48 21.11 12.97
N ALA A 51 6.88 20.08 12.21
CA ALA A 51 5.97 19.26 11.42
C ALA A 51 4.88 18.54 12.24
N SER A 52 5.19 18.13 13.47
CA SER A 52 4.25 17.47 14.38
C SER A 52 3.11 18.38 14.85
N ASN A 53 3.26 19.70 14.77
CA ASN A 53 2.19 20.62 15.13
C ASN A 53 0.98 20.50 14.19
N ALA A 54 1.15 19.93 12.99
CA ALA A 54 0.04 19.76 12.04
C ALA A 54 -0.90 18.58 12.40
N ILE A 55 -0.61 17.84 13.46
CA ILE A 55 -1.32 16.61 13.86
C ILE A 55 -1.41 16.49 15.40
N ASP A 56 -1.24 17.59 16.12
CA ASP A 56 -1.17 17.57 17.59
C ASP A 56 -2.54 17.75 18.26
N GLY A 57 -3.59 18.05 17.46
CA GLY A 57 -4.95 18.26 17.94
C GLY A 57 -5.21 19.67 18.46
N ASP A 58 -4.26 20.60 18.36
CA ASP A 58 -4.40 22.01 18.75
C ASP A 58 -4.53 22.91 17.53
N ASP A 59 -5.76 23.34 17.26
CA ASP A 59 -6.08 24.31 16.21
C ASP A 59 -5.27 25.62 16.30
N ASN A 60 -4.63 25.96 17.42
CA ASN A 60 -3.84 27.19 17.55
C ASN A 60 -2.38 27.01 17.18
N SER A 61 -1.88 25.77 17.20
CA SER A 61 -0.53 25.44 16.75
C SER A 61 -0.51 25.31 15.22
N GLN A 62 0.68 25.35 14.63
CA GLN A 62 0.86 25.02 13.21
C GLN A 62 2.26 24.53 12.91
N PHE A 63 2.37 23.70 11.88
CA PHE A 63 3.59 23.57 11.10
C PHE A 63 3.74 24.77 10.16
N HIS A 64 4.97 25.23 9.94
CA HIS A 64 5.30 26.16 8.85
C HIS A 64 6.63 25.77 8.21
N SER A 65 6.64 25.61 6.89
CA SER A 65 7.87 25.26 6.15
C SER A 65 8.93 26.37 6.26
N ALA A 66 10.21 26.00 6.31
CA ALA A 66 11.31 26.99 6.33
C ALA A 66 11.42 27.78 5.01
N GLY A 67 10.96 27.20 3.91
CA GLY A 67 11.03 27.76 2.57
C GLY A 67 9.89 27.28 1.67
N ASN A 68 10.14 27.36 0.36
CA ASN A 68 9.21 26.89 -0.66
C ASN A 68 8.83 25.41 -0.41
N ALA A 69 7.52 25.15 -0.33
CA ALA A 69 6.90 23.85 -0.13
C ALA A 69 6.15 23.33 -1.37
N ILE A 70 6.12 24.11 -2.47
CA ILE A 70 5.43 23.71 -3.70
C ILE A 70 6.10 22.46 -4.28
N GLY A 71 5.28 21.44 -4.56
CA GLY A 71 5.74 20.16 -5.10
C GLY A 71 6.44 19.24 -4.10
N LYS A 72 6.65 19.69 -2.85
CA LYS A 72 7.39 18.93 -1.84
C LYS A 72 6.42 18.08 -1.00
N PRO A 73 6.74 16.80 -0.73
CA PRO A 73 5.83 15.90 -0.04
C PRO A 73 5.85 16.15 1.47
N PHE A 74 4.68 16.44 2.04
CA PHE A 74 4.44 16.38 3.49
C PHE A 74 3.71 15.07 3.79
N ILE A 75 4.38 14.11 4.42
CA ILE A 75 3.88 12.74 4.57
C ILE A 75 3.46 12.51 6.02
N ILE A 76 2.21 12.09 6.22
CA ILE A 76 1.65 11.68 7.50
C ILE A 76 1.57 10.15 7.54
N ASP A 77 2.13 9.51 8.57
CA ASP A 77 1.94 8.08 8.88
C ASP A 77 0.93 7.96 10.04
N MET A 78 -0.17 7.24 9.82
CA MET A 78 -1.16 6.95 10.85
C MET A 78 -0.80 5.74 11.73
N GLN A 79 0.40 5.18 11.53
CA GLN A 79 0.99 4.01 12.20
C GLN A 79 0.30 2.67 11.88
N LYS A 80 -0.97 2.70 11.47
CA LYS A 80 -1.79 1.57 11.04
C LYS A 80 -2.61 1.95 9.83
N ALA A 81 -3.08 0.95 9.08
CA ALA A 81 -4.07 1.15 8.04
C ALA A 81 -5.47 1.29 8.65
N TYR A 82 -6.25 2.24 8.13
CA TYR A 82 -7.64 2.50 8.52
C TYR A 82 -8.52 2.63 7.28
N GLN A 83 -9.82 2.37 7.46
CA GLN A 83 -10.84 2.81 6.50
C GLN A 83 -11.17 4.28 6.80
N ILE A 84 -10.79 5.19 5.90
CA ILE A 84 -10.94 6.64 6.05
C ILE A 84 -12.13 7.13 5.20
N GLU A 85 -13.07 7.81 5.85
CA GLU A 85 -14.29 8.34 5.19
C GLU A 85 -14.13 9.79 4.72
N LYS A 86 -13.32 10.59 5.43
CA LYS A 86 -13.04 11.99 5.07
C LYS A 86 -11.71 12.48 5.63
N LEU A 87 -11.27 13.61 5.10
CA LEU A 87 -10.17 14.41 5.63
C LEU A 87 -10.67 15.81 5.99
N ASP A 88 -10.27 16.34 7.14
CA ASP A 88 -10.36 17.78 7.43
C ASP A 88 -8.94 18.37 7.47
N LEU A 89 -8.72 19.42 6.69
CA LEU A 89 -7.46 20.17 6.64
C LEU A 89 -7.68 21.59 7.14
N LEU A 90 -6.81 22.06 8.01
CA LEU A 90 -6.85 23.41 8.56
C LEU A 90 -5.54 24.11 8.27
N PHE A 91 -5.58 25.15 7.44
CA PHE A 91 -4.42 25.95 7.09
C PHE A 91 -4.42 27.29 7.83
N ARG A 92 -3.28 27.98 7.80
CA ARG A 92 -3.16 29.36 8.30
C ARG A 92 -4.20 30.29 7.68
N ASN A 93 -4.76 31.20 8.47
CA ASN A 93 -5.59 32.29 7.97
C ASN A 93 -4.74 33.41 7.36
N TYR A 94 -5.02 33.78 6.11
CA TYR A 94 -4.50 34.96 5.39
C TYR A 94 -3.02 35.32 5.67
N GLY A 95 -2.09 34.42 5.34
CA GLY A 95 -0.65 34.67 5.49
C GLY A 95 0.22 33.66 4.75
N ASN A 96 1.55 33.81 4.85
CA ASN A 96 2.48 32.85 4.26
C ASN A 96 2.13 31.42 4.70
N GLY A 97 1.99 30.54 3.72
CA GLY A 97 1.63 29.14 3.94
C GLY A 97 0.13 28.84 3.89
N SER A 98 -0.75 29.83 3.78
CA SER A 98 -2.17 29.60 3.49
C SER A 98 -2.32 28.91 2.12
N VAL A 99 -2.76 27.65 2.13
CA VAL A 99 -2.87 26.81 0.93
C VAL A 99 -4.15 27.13 0.17
N LYS A 100 -4.02 27.26 -1.16
CA LYS A 100 -5.12 27.38 -2.11
C LYS A 100 -5.35 26.09 -2.87
N ARG A 101 -4.27 25.40 -3.26
CA ARG A 101 -4.33 24.18 -4.06
C ARG A 101 -3.34 23.13 -3.57
N ALA A 102 -3.77 21.88 -3.55
CA ALA A 102 -2.97 20.72 -3.21
C ALA A 102 -3.41 19.48 -3.99
N GLU A 103 -2.52 18.52 -4.06
CA GLU A 103 -2.84 17.12 -4.35
C GLU A 103 -2.62 16.30 -3.08
N ILE A 104 -3.51 15.34 -2.83
CA ILE A 104 -3.39 14.41 -1.71
C ILE A 104 -3.36 13.00 -2.27
N TYR A 105 -2.43 12.22 -1.76
CA TYR A 105 -2.26 10.82 -2.10
C TYR A 105 -2.37 9.95 -0.85
N SER A 106 -2.84 8.73 -0.98
CA SER A 106 -2.83 7.71 0.08
C SER A 106 -1.94 6.54 -0.28
N SER A 107 -1.48 5.81 0.73
CA SER A 107 -0.68 4.59 0.58
C SER A 107 -0.89 3.65 1.78
N LEU A 108 -0.69 2.36 1.57
CA LEU A 108 -0.64 1.36 2.65
C LEU A 108 0.81 1.10 3.10
N ASP A 109 1.75 1.04 2.17
CA ASP A 109 3.16 0.65 2.40
C ASP A 109 4.13 1.83 2.56
N GLY A 110 3.70 3.04 2.21
CA GLY A 110 4.52 4.25 2.25
C GLY A 110 5.44 4.41 1.03
N VAL A 111 5.34 3.53 0.04
CA VAL A 111 6.12 3.50 -1.21
C VAL A 111 5.21 3.79 -2.41
N ASN A 112 4.15 3.00 -2.58
CA ASN A 112 3.19 3.15 -3.67
C ASN A 112 2.05 4.06 -3.24
N TYR A 113 1.82 5.14 -3.99
CA TYR A 113 0.82 6.16 -3.66
C TYR A 113 -0.21 6.32 -4.78
N GLN A 114 -1.49 6.29 -4.40
CA GLN A 114 -2.60 6.66 -5.28
C GLN A 114 -3.09 8.07 -4.98
N LYS A 115 -3.42 8.85 -6.01
CA LYS A 115 -4.00 10.19 -5.85
C LYS A 115 -5.47 10.05 -5.44
N VAL A 116 -5.83 10.63 -4.29
CA VAL A 116 -7.20 10.57 -3.75
C VAL A 116 -7.92 11.91 -3.77
N PHE A 117 -7.18 13.00 -3.96
CA PHE A 117 -7.77 14.33 -4.14
C PHE A 117 -6.84 15.22 -4.97
N SER A 118 -7.44 16.11 -5.76
CA SER A 118 -6.76 17.25 -6.36
C SER A 118 -7.70 18.42 -6.47
N ASN A 119 -7.21 19.60 -6.09
CA ASN A 119 -7.74 20.88 -6.56
C ASN A 119 -6.66 21.70 -7.27
N ALA A 120 -5.71 21.04 -7.93
CA ALA A 120 -4.81 21.67 -8.88
C ALA A 120 -5.61 22.40 -9.99
N SER A 121 -5.01 23.35 -10.69
CA SER A 121 -5.70 24.22 -11.66
C SER A 121 -6.40 23.47 -12.80
N ASP A 122 -5.94 22.27 -13.12
CA ASP A 122 -6.41 21.37 -14.17
C ASP A 122 -7.38 20.28 -13.67
N SER A 123 -7.64 20.20 -12.36
CA SER A 123 -8.48 19.16 -11.76
C SER A 123 -10.00 19.37 -11.89
N GLY A 124 -10.43 20.58 -12.28
CA GLY A 124 -11.84 20.98 -12.25
C GLY A 124 -12.36 21.41 -10.88
N ASN A 125 -11.63 21.17 -9.79
CA ASN A 125 -11.99 21.62 -8.44
C ASN A 125 -11.50 23.06 -8.17
N ALA A 126 -12.32 23.84 -7.47
CA ALA A 126 -12.01 25.22 -7.11
C ALA A 126 -10.83 25.32 -6.12
N ALA A 127 -10.07 26.40 -6.22
CA ALA A 127 -9.08 26.75 -5.19
C ALA A 127 -9.79 27.02 -3.86
N TRP A 128 -9.16 26.61 -2.76
CA TRP A 128 -9.63 26.97 -1.44
C TRP A 128 -9.42 28.46 -1.16
N ALA A 129 -10.39 29.07 -0.47
CA ALA A 129 -10.19 30.38 0.13
C ALA A 129 -9.17 30.29 1.28
N THR A 130 -8.34 31.33 1.42
CA THR A 130 -7.28 31.43 2.44
C THR A 130 -7.80 32.07 3.73
N ASP A 131 -8.97 31.62 4.19
CA ASP A 131 -9.77 32.19 5.28
C ASP A 131 -9.57 31.50 6.65
N GLY A 132 -8.67 30.52 6.71
CA GLY A 132 -8.39 29.73 7.91
C GLY A 132 -9.55 28.83 8.37
N GLN A 133 -10.55 28.60 7.52
CA GLN A 133 -11.64 27.65 7.77
C GLN A 133 -11.23 26.24 7.36
N VAL A 134 -11.83 25.24 8.01
CA VAL A 134 -11.63 23.82 7.69
C VAL A 134 -11.97 23.55 6.22
N LYS A 135 -11.11 22.79 5.55
CA LYS A 135 -11.31 22.26 4.20
C LYS A 135 -11.59 20.77 4.32
N THR A 136 -12.85 20.38 4.12
CA THR A 136 -13.29 18.99 4.19
C THR A 136 -13.24 18.33 2.82
N ILE A 137 -12.66 17.14 2.76
CA ILE A 137 -12.67 16.26 1.59
C ILE A 137 -13.44 15.01 1.99
N ASN A 138 -14.61 14.79 1.40
CA ASN A 138 -15.41 13.59 1.61
C ASN A 138 -15.11 12.58 0.51
N PHE A 139 -14.80 11.34 0.88
CA PHE A 139 -14.67 10.25 -0.08
C PHE A 139 -16.05 9.67 -0.40
N THR A 140 -16.28 9.31 -1.65
CA THR A 140 -17.55 8.69 -2.09
C THR A 140 -17.79 7.34 -1.42
N SER A 141 -16.71 6.64 -1.11
CA SER A 141 -16.65 5.41 -0.33
C SER A 141 -15.39 5.47 0.54
N PRO A 142 -15.38 4.83 1.73
CA PRO A 142 -14.17 4.80 2.55
C PRO A 142 -12.98 4.23 1.78
N ILE A 143 -11.83 4.90 1.88
CA ILE A 143 -10.57 4.43 1.31
C ILE A 143 -9.73 3.76 2.40
N LYS A 144 -8.92 2.77 2.02
CA LYS A 144 -7.96 2.16 2.95
C LYS A 144 -6.63 2.88 2.84
N ALA A 145 -6.11 3.39 3.95
CA ALA A 145 -4.87 4.13 3.97
C ALA A 145 -4.14 3.96 5.31
N ARG A 146 -2.81 3.93 5.27
CA ARG A 146 -1.94 4.16 6.42
C ARG A 146 -1.24 5.52 6.31
N TYR A 147 -0.78 5.85 5.12
CA TYR A 147 -0.07 7.09 4.84
C TYR A 147 -0.93 8.05 4.04
N PHE A 148 -0.75 9.35 4.30
CA PHE A 148 -1.17 10.42 3.42
C PHE A 148 0.01 11.28 3.00
N LYS A 149 0.08 11.67 1.73
CA LYS A 149 1.08 12.59 1.19
C LYS A 149 0.36 13.82 0.66
N VAL A 150 0.60 14.95 1.30
CA VAL A 150 0.09 16.27 0.88
C VAL A 150 1.16 16.95 0.03
N VAL A 151 0.80 17.32 -1.20
CA VAL A 151 1.67 18.04 -2.13
C VAL A 151 1.05 19.39 -2.42
N THR A 152 1.63 20.46 -1.85
CA THR A 152 1.17 21.83 -2.08
C THR A 152 1.41 22.23 -3.54
N LYS A 153 0.41 22.81 -4.20
CA LYS A 153 0.49 23.29 -5.59
C LYS A 153 0.41 24.79 -5.70
N GLU A 154 -0.38 25.43 -4.85
CA GLU A 154 -0.49 26.89 -4.78
C GLU A 154 -0.76 27.32 -3.34
N SER A 155 0.02 28.28 -2.83
CA SER A 155 -0.13 28.85 -1.50
C SER A 155 0.42 30.28 -1.47
N ILE A 156 0.02 31.06 -0.45
CA ILE A 156 0.58 32.40 -0.25
C ILE A 156 2.07 32.28 0.10
N GLY A 157 2.92 32.95 -0.68
CA GLY A 157 4.37 32.97 -0.48
C GLY A 157 5.08 31.65 -0.79
N ASN A 158 4.39 30.67 -1.39
CA ASN A 158 4.90 29.33 -1.71
C ASN A 158 5.28 28.46 -0.50
N PHE A 159 4.92 28.86 0.73
CA PHE A 159 5.14 28.07 1.95
C PHE A 159 4.00 27.06 2.16
N LEU A 160 4.16 26.15 3.11
CA LEU A 160 3.06 25.35 3.69
C LEU A 160 2.95 25.72 5.16
N ALA A 161 1.79 26.23 5.58
CA ALA A 161 1.45 26.44 6.97
C ALA A 161 0.14 25.71 7.32
N MET A 162 0.27 24.58 7.98
CA MET A 162 -0.82 23.65 8.29
C MET A 162 -1.00 23.57 9.79
N ARG A 163 -2.17 23.98 10.27
CA ARG A 163 -2.58 23.91 11.67
C ARG A 163 -2.94 22.48 12.03
N GLU A 164 -3.80 21.84 11.25
CA GLU A 164 -4.27 20.49 11.54
C GLU A 164 -4.54 19.68 10.25
N PHE A 165 -4.20 18.39 10.29
CA PHE A 165 -4.58 17.37 9.31
C PHE A 165 -5.28 16.22 10.04
N ARG A 166 -6.57 16.06 9.79
CA ARG A 166 -7.41 15.09 10.51
C ARG A 166 -8.04 14.09 9.53
N PRO A 167 -7.47 12.89 9.38
CA PRO A 167 -8.16 11.79 8.75
C PRO A 167 -9.21 11.22 9.71
N TYR A 168 -10.40 10.91 9.21
CA TYR A 168 -11.46 10.30 10.01
C TYR A 168 -11.67 8.87 9.60
N LYS A 169 -11.45 7.94 10.53
CA LYS A 169 -11.80 6.53 10.32
C LYS A 169 -13.31 6.34 10.38
N VAL A 170 -13.81 5.30 9.71
CA VAL A 170 -15.21 4.87 9.83
C VAL A 170 -15.52 4.54 11.30
N ASP A 171 -16.62 5.05 11.82
CA ASP A 171 -17.01 4.89 13.23
C ASP A 171 -17.09 3.40 13.62
N GLY A 172 -16.53 3.04 14.77
CA GLY A 172 -16.49 1.65 15.24
C GLY A 172 -15.39 0.77 14.62
N THR A 173 -14.62 1.26 13.64
CA THR A 173 -13.49 0.53 13.06
C THR A 173 -12.18 0.70 13.85
N SER A 174 -11.29 -0.28 13.72
CA SER A 174 -9.95 -0.29 14.32
C SER A 174 -8.87 -0.24 13.23
N GLY A 175 -7.67 0.19 13.62
CA GLY A 175 -6.51 0.16 12.73
C GLY A 175 -5.94 -1.24 12.61
N GLN A 176 -5.54 -1.62 11.39
CA GLN A 176 -4.91 -2.90 11.06
C GLN A 176 -3.42 -2.71 10.79
N LEU A 177 -2.60 -3.69 11.18
CA LEU A 177 -1.20 -3.73 10.79
C LEU A 177 -1.10 -4.15 9.31
N VAL A 178 -0.42 -3.35 8.49
CA VAL A 178 -0.22 -3.68 7.07
C VAL A 178 0.69 -4.91 7.00
N GLY A 179 0.29 -5.94 6.27
CA GLY A 179 0.99 -7.23 6.22
C GLY A 179 0.41 -8.32 7.13
N ASP A 180 -0.44 -7.97 8.10
CA ASP A 180 -1.21 -8.92 8.94
C ASP A 180 -2.54 -9.21 8.25
N TRP A 181 -2.50 -10.12 7.28
CA TRP A 181 -3.61 -10.47 6.39
C TRP A 181 -4.48 -11.58 6.96
N ASN A 182 -3.93 -12.41 7.85
CA ASN A 182 -4.72 -13.42 8.55
C ASN A 182 -5.44 -12.89 9.81
N ASN A 183 -5.20 -11.62 10.18
CA ASN A 183 -5.72 -10.95 11.37
C ASN A 183 -5.28 -11.61 12.71
N GLY A 184 -4.06 -12.15 12.73
CA GLY A 184 -3.42 -12.72 13.92
C GLY A 184 -2.93 -11.68 14.91
N GLY A 185 -2.80 -10.42 14.49
CA GLY A 185 -2.34 -9.28 15.31
C GLY A 185 -0.84 -8.99 15.18
N THR A 186 -0.09 -9.85 14.48
CA THR A 186 1.35 -9.74 14.20
C THR A 186 1.63 -10.30 12.82
N ILE A 187 2.68 -9.80 12.15
CA ILE A 187 3.11 -10.33 10.86
C ILE A 187 3.91 -11.62 11.08
N GLU A 188 3.41 -12.74 10.56
CA GLU A 188 3.98 -14.08 10.75
C GLU A 188 3.79 -15.01 9.53
N GLU A 189 4.26 -16.25 9.60
CA GLU A 189 4.17 -17.23 8.50
C GLU A 189 2.71 -17.50 8.04
N GLY A 190 1.75 -17.29 8.93
CA GLY A 190 0.33 -17.37 8.61
C GLY A 190 -0.10 -16.35 7.54
N ASP A 191 0.53 -15.18 7.50
CA ASP A 191 0.27 -14.15 6.48
C ASP A 191 0.86 -14.53 5.12
N LEU A 192 2.04 -15.17 5.12
CA LEU A 192 2.57 -15.76 3.89
C LEU A 192 1.71 -16.91 3.39
N THR A 193 1.14 -17.70 4.28
CA THR A 193 0.20 -18.76 3.91
C THR A 193 -1.07 -18.16 3.29
N PHE A 194 -1.57 -17.05 3.84
CA PHE A 194 -2.66 -16.29 3.22
C PHE A 194 -2.30 -15.86 1.80
N LEU A 195 -1.16 -15.20 1.62
CA LEU A 195 -0.73 -14.74 0.29
C LEU A 195 -0.49 -15.90 -0.67
N GLN A 196 0.09 -17.01 -0.23
CA GLN A 196 0.27 -18.21 -1.05
C GLN A 196 -1.06 -18.80 -1.57
N ASN A 197 -2.14 -18.69 -0.78
CA ASN A 197 -3.46 -19.09 -1.23
C ASN A 197 -4.00 -18.16 -2.32
N TYR A 198 -3.59 -16.90 -2.31
CA TYR A 198 -4.09 -15.83 -3.17
C TYR A 198 -3.11 -15.32 -4.24
N THR A 199 -1.89 -15.86 -4.35
CA THR A 199 -0.90 -15.52 -5.40
C THR A 199 -1.52 -15.61 -6.79
N GLY A 200 -1.50 -14.54 -7.56
CA GLY A 200 -2.07 -14.42 -8.90
C GLY A 200 -3.56 -14.09 -8.94
N LEU A 201 -4.25 -13.98 -7.80
CA LEU A 201 -5.65 -13.56 -7.78
C LEU A 201 -5.70 -12.07 -8.16
N SER A 202 -6.61 -11.70 -9.06
CA SER A 202 -6.68 -10.35 -9.62
C SER A 202 -8.08 -9.75 -9.54
N SER A 203 -8.22 -8.48 -9.93
CA SER A 203 -9.51 -7.75 -9.89
C SER A 203 -10.65 -8.34 -10.71
N VAL A 204 -10.39 -9.31 -11.59
CA VAL A 204 -11.44 -10.03 -12.33
C VAL A 204 -12.06 -11.16 -11.51
N ASP A 205 -11.45 -11.54 -10.39
CA ASP A 205 -11.90 -12.66 -9.56
C ASP A 205 -12.95 -12.27 -8.53
N ALA A 206 -13.92 -13.16 -8.30
CA ALA A 206 -15.02 -12.93 -7.35
C ALA A 206 -14.54 -12.67 -5.90
N ASP A 207 -13.40 -13.24 -5.51
CA ASP A 207 -12.81 -13.09 -4.18
C ASP A 207 -11.92 -11.84 -4.05
N TRP A 208 -11.78 -11.01 -5.10
CA TRP A 208 -10.88 -9.86 -5.10
C TRP A 208 -11.14 -8.89 -3.94
N ASP A 209 -12.39 -8.55 -3.68
CA ASP A 209 -12.74 -7.62 -2.61
C ASP A 209 -12.25 -8.07 -1.22
N TYR A 210 -12.19 -9.40 -1.00
CA TYR A 210 -11.68 -10.00 0.24
C TYR A 210 -10.16 -9.83 0.39
N VAL A 211 -9.40 -9.92 -0.71
CA VAL A 211 -7.93 -9.95 -0.69
C VAL A 211 -7.26 -8.64 -1.12
N SER A 212 -7.99 -7.74 -1.78
CA SER A 212 -7.48 -6.50 -2.40
C SER A 212 -6.67 -5.59 -1.46
N MET A 213 -6.75 -5.77 -0.15
CA MET A 213 -5.88 -5.06 0.80
C MET A 213 -4.42 -5.48 0.76
N ALA A 214 -4.17 -6.71 0.32
CA ALA A 214 -2.84 -7.26 0.17
C ALA A 214 -2.13 -6.77 -1.09
N ASP A 215 -2.86 -6.23 -2.08
CA ASP A 215 -2.29 -5.54 -3.24
C ASP A 215 -1.79 -4.15 -2.80
N LEU A 216 -0.51 -4.06 -2.49
CA LEU A 216 0.12 -2.88 -1.93
C LEU A 216 0.62 -1.91 -3.01
N ASN A 217 0.90 -2.42 -4.21
CA ASN A 217 1.39 -1.60 -5.34
C ASN A 217 0.27 -1.13 -6.28
N PHE A 218 -0.95 -1.62 -6.08
CA PHE A 218 -2.17 -1.28 -6.81
C PHE A 218 -2.15 -1.67 -8.29
N ASN A 219 -1.48 -2.77 -8.63
CA ASN A 219 -1.49 -3.32 -9.99
C ASN A 219 -2.67 -4.29 -10.23
N ASN A 220 -3.53 -4.49 -9.24
CA ASN A 220 -4.73 -5.33 -9.29
C ASN A 220 -4.46 -6.83 -9.38
N VAL A 221 -3.31 -7.30 -8.88
CA VAL A 221 -2.96 -8.72 -8.77
C VAL A 221 -2.10 -8.97 -7.54
N ILE A 222 -2.31 -10.09 -6.84
CA ILE A 222 -1.41 -10.49 -5.74
C ILE A 222 -0.14 -11.11 -6.31
N ASP A 223 0.97 -10.38 -6.28
CA ASP A 223 2.20 -10.79 -6.95
C ASP A 223 3.44 -10.81 -6.03
N ALA A 224 4.63 -10.82 -6.63
CA ALA A 224 5.89 -10.85 -5.90
C ALA A 224 6.11 -9.64 -4.98
N TYR A 225 5.55 -8.47 -5.30
CA TYR A 225 5.68 -7.28 -4.46
C TYR A 225 4.97 -7.46 -3.14
N ASP A 226 3.71 -7.87 -3.20
CA ASP A 226 2.85 -8.05 -2.03
C ASP A 226 3.39 -9.13 -1.11
N ILE A 227 3.89 -10.21 -1.71
CA ILE A 227 4.54 -11.32 -1.00
C ILE A 227 5.87 -10.86 -0.39
N SER A 228 6.70 -10.11 -1.12
CA SER A 228 7.98 -9.60 -0.63
C SER A 228 7.80 -8.64 0.55
N TYR A 229 6.73 -7.84 0.58
CA TYR A 229 6.44 -6.96 1.72
C TYR A 229 6.31 -7.75 3.03
N VAL A 230 5.55 -8.85 3.02
CA VAL A 230 5.39 -9.69 4.21
C VAL A 230 6.66 -10.50 4.47
N ALA A 231 7.19 -11.16 3.44
CA ALA A 231 8.34 -12.06 3.56
C ALA A 231 9.59 -11.35 4.10
N SER A 232 9.82 -10.10 3.70
CA SER A 232 10.95 -9.28 4.15
C SER A 232 10.91 -8.88 5.62
N GLN A 233 9.77 -9.05 6.30
CA GLN A 233 9.62 -8.73 7.73
C GLN A 233 9.76 -9.97 8.63
N LEU A 234 9.83 -11.17 8.04
CA LEU A 234 9.96 -12.42 8.76
C LEU A 234 11.44 -12.78 8.99
N GLU A 235 11.67 -13.78 9.84
CA GLU A 235 13.00 -14.36 10.10
C GLU A 235 14.08 -13.33 10.50
N GLY A 236 13.71 -12.30 11.25
CA GLY A 236 14.62 -11.24 11.69
C GLY A 236 14.69 -10.03 10.75
N GLY A 237 13.97 -10.10 9.63
CA GLY A 237 13.85 -9.05 8.64
C GLY A 237 14.98 -9.05 7.62
N ILE A 238 14.71 -8.46 6.46
CA ILE A 238 15.70 -8.22 5.42
C ILE A 238 16.70 -7.14 5.83
N VAL A 239 17.95 -7.25 5.36
CA VAL A 239 18.92 -6.15 5.43
C VAL A 239 18.97 -5.48 4.06
N PRO A 240 18.41 -4.26 3.91
CA PRO A 240 18.36 -3.61 2.62
C PRO A 240 19.75 -3.25 2.10
N THR A 241 19.96 -3.44 0.80
CA THR A 241 21.17 -3.01 0.12
C THR A 241 21.20 -1.48 0.05
N GLU A 242 22.23 -0.87 0.64
CA GLU A 242 22.42 0.58 0.63
C GLU A 242 22.64 1.08 -0.81
N GLY A 243 21.78 2.00 -1.26
CA GLY A 243 21.82 2.51 -2.63
C GLY A 243 21.51 1.46 -3.70
N GLY A 244 20.95 0.30 -3.31
CA GLY A 244 20.49 -0.73 -4.23
C GLY A 244 19.43 -0.16 -5.19
N ASN A 245 19.52 -0.56 -6.46
CA ASN A 245 18.51 -0.22 -7.46
C ASN A 245 18.14 -1.50 -8.18
N VAL A 246 16.86 -1.86 -8.12
CA VAL A 246 16.31 -2.99 -8.87
C VAL A 246 16.54 -2.81 -10.38
N ALA A 247 17.04 -3.85 -11.04
CA ALA A 247 17.22 -3.87 -12.49
C ALA A 247 17.06 -5.28 -13.06
N GLY A 248 17.05 -5.34 -14.40
CA GLY A 248 16.96 -6.56 -15.19
C GLY A 248 15.63 -6.77 -15.89
N GLU A 249 15.56 -7.87 -16.63
CA GLU A 249 14.43 -8.32 -17.44
C GLU A 249 14.24 -9.84 -17.30
N ILE A 250 13.03 -10.31 -17.55
CA ILE A 250 12.60 -11.71 -17.51
C ILE A 250 12.05 -12.09 -18.88
N MET A 251 12.40 -13.28 -19.34
CA MET A 251 11.91 -13.86 -20.59
C MET A 251 11.64 -15.36 -20.48
N LEU A 252 10.87 -15.87 -21.44
CA LEU A 252 10.59 -17.30 -21.58
C LEU A 252 11.49 -17.91 -22.66
N VAL A 253 12.11 -19.05 -22.35
CA VAL A 253 12.96 -19.80 -23.27
C VAL A 253 12.48 -21.25 -23.34
N PRO A 254 11.73 -21.66 -24.38
CA PRO A 254 11.30 -23.05 -24.52
C PRO A 254 12.47 -23.94 -24.94
N ASN A 255 12.52 -25.18 -24.46
CA ASN A 255 13.54 -26.14 -24.91
C ASN A 255 13.33 -26.62 -26.36
N LYS A 256 12.14 -26.41 -26.91
CA LYS A 256 11.77 -26.68 -28.31
C LYS A 256 10.57 -25.82 -28.72
N THR A 257 10.46 -25.50 -29.99
CA THR A 257 9.39 -24.63 -30.51
C THR A 257 8.29 -25.38 -31.24
N SER A 258 8.55 -26.52 -31.87
CA SER A 258 7.51 -27.39 -32.43
C SER A 258 7.30 -28.59 -31.51
N ILE A 259 6.06 -28.78 -31.04
CA ILE A 259 5.72 -29.73 -29.98
C ILE A 259 4.54 -30.58 -30.45
N SER A 260 4.69 -31.90 -30.34
CA SER A 260 3.68 -32.86 -30.81
C SER A 260 2.55 -33.02 -29.77
N ALA A 261 1.36 -33.41 -30.22
CA ALA A 261 0.25 -33.72 -29.34
C ALA A 261 0.65 -34.76 -28.27
N GLY A 262 0.38 -34.46 -27.00
CA GLY A 262 0.70 -35.31 -25.85
C GLY A 262 2.14 -35.20 -25.35
N GLU A 263 3.01 -34.46 -26.03
CA GLU A 263 4.41 -34.29 -25.67
C GLU A 263 4.59 -33.33 -24.49
N THR A 264 5.43 -33.72 -23.53
CA THR A 264 5.89 -32.86 -22.44
C THR A 264 7.13 -32.07 -22.88
N PHE A 265 7.16 -30.78 -22.58
CA PHE A 265 8.28 -29.89 -22.86
C PHE A 265 8.50 -28.92 -21.69
N THR A 266 9.61 -28.19 -21.73
CA THR A 266 9.99 -27.25 -20.67
C THR A 266 10.18 -25.85 -21.23
N VAL A 267 9.88 -24.86 -20.39
CA VAL A 267 10.10 -23.44 -20.64
C VAL A 267 10.85 -22.87 -19.46
N ASP A 268 12.06 -22.38 -19.70
CA ASP A 268 12.85 -21.72 -18.68
C ASP A 268 12.39 -20.26 -18.57
N VAL A 269 12.21 -19.82 -17.32
CA VAL A 269 12.05 -18.42 -16.96
C VAL A 269 13.45 -17.89 -16.70
N VAL A 270 13.96 -17.05 -17.59
CA VAL A 270 15.34 -16.56 -17.56
C VAL A 270 15.34 -15.10 -17.14
N GLY A 271 16.13 -14.78 -16.12
CA GLY A 271 16.42 -13.41 -15.72
C GLY A 271 17.71 -12.92 -16.37
N THR A 272 17.73 -11.69 -16.86
CA THR A 272 18.91 -11.08 -17.48
C THR A 272 19.22 -9.73 -16.86
N GLY A 273 20.50 -9.46 -16.57
CA GLY A 273 20.94 -8.19 -16.00
C GLY A 273 20.29 -7.84 -14.65
N LEU A 274 19.90 -8.85 -13.87
CA LEU A 274 19.26 -8.67 -12.57
C LEU A 274 20.20 -7.95 -11.60
N THR A 275 19.65 -7.07 -10.77
CA THR A 275 20.38 -6.40 -9.69
C THR A 275 19.53 -6.34 -8.44
N ASP A 276 20.06 -6.82 -7.32
CA ASP A 276 19.44 -6.81 -5.99
C ASP A 276 18.03 -7.44 -5.91
N VAL A 277 17.70 -8.39 -6.79
CA VAL A 277 16.34 -8.93 -6.88
C VAL A 277 16.07 -9.90 -5.73
N ASN A 278 15.19 -9.50 -4.82
CA ASN A 278 14.76 -10.25 -3.65
C ASN A 278 13.49 -11.09 -3.90
N ALA A 279 12.67 -10.66 -4.85
CA ALA A 279 11.50 -11.38 -5.31
C ALA A 279 11.25 -11.11 -6.78
N PHE A 280 10.63 -12.06 -7.48
CA PHE A 280 10.14 -11.85 -8.84
C PHE A 280 8.84 -12.58 -9.09
N SER A 281 8.06 -12.05 -10.04
CA SER A 281 6.90 -12.72 -10.61
C SER A 281 6.93 -12.63 -12.14
N ALA A 282 6.35 -13.63 -12.78
CA ALA A 282 6.15 -13.69 -14.23
C ALA A 282 4.77 -14.29 -14.50
N GLU A 283 3.92 -13.53 -15.19
CA GLU A 283 2.57 -13.94 -15.60
C GLU A 283 2.57 -14.41 -17.05
N VAL A 284 2.05 -15.61 -17.28
CA VAL A 284 1.94 -16.22 -18.60
C VAL A 284 0.48 -16.61 -18.85
N PRO A 285 -0.22 -15.90 -19.75
CA PRO A 285 -1.54 -16.34 -20.19
C PRO A 285 -1.47 -17.69 -20.86
N LEU A 286 -2.28 -18.62 -20.36
CA LEU A 286 -2.22 -20.02 -20.75
C LEU A 286 -3.53 -20.42 -21.43
N ASP A 287 -3.46 -20.65 -22.74
CA ASP A 287 -4.57 -21.25 -23.48
C ASP A 287 -4.73 -22.72 -23.06
N SER A 288 -5.68 -22.94 -22.15
CA SER A 288 -6.00 -24.27 -21.62
C SER A 288 -6.49 -25.25 -22.68
N SER A 289 -6.84 -24.81 -23.90
CA SER A 289 -7.15 -25.71 -25.01
C SER A 289 -5.89 -26.27 -25.68
N LYS A 290 -4.77 -25.54 -25.62
CA LYS A 290 -3.46 -25.92 -26.19
C LYS A 290 -2.54 -26.58 -25.17
N TYR A 291 -2.53 -26.08 -23.95
CA TYR A 291 -1.54 -26.43 -22.93
C TYR A 291 -2.19 -27.11 -21.72
N GLU A 292 -1.46 -28.05 -21.13
CA GLU A 292 -1.70 -28.63 -19.81
C GLU A 292 -0.50 -28.28 -18.93
N PHE A 293 -0.73 -27.59 -17.81
CA PHE A 293 0.29 -27.31 -16.83
C PHE A 293 0.62 -28.55 -16.00
N ILE A 294 1.90 -28.84 -15.83
CA ILE A 294 2.37 -29.94 -14.98
C ILE A 294 2.95 -29.40 -13.67
N LYS A 295 3.97 -28.54 -13.75
CA LYS A 295 4.66 -27.99 -12.57
C LYS A 295 5.54 -26.78 -12.90
N THR A 296 5.87 -26.02 -11.87
CA THR A 296 6.94 -25.01 -11.88
C THR A 296 7.96 -25.39 -10.81
N GLU A 297 9.23 -25.49 -11.19
CA GLU A 297 10.35 -25.81 -10.31
C GLU A 297 11.34 -24.64 -10.28
N GLY A 298 11.93 -24.37 -9.11
CA GLY A 298 12.98 -23.37 -8.98
C GLY A 298 14.30 -23.87 -9.57
N ALA A 299 15.14 -22.93 -10.01
CA ALA A 299 16.50 -23.21 -10.43
C ALA A 299 17.49 -23.15 -9.25
N VAL A 300 18.77 -23.43 -9.51
CA VAL A 300 19.85 -23.30 -8.52
C VAL A 300 19.96 -21.87 -8.00
N SER A 301 19.77 -20.87 -8.89
CA SER A 301 19.81 -19.44 -8.56
C SER A 301 18.75 -19.05 -7.52
N THR A 302 17.59 -19.72 -7.51
CA THR A 302 16.47 -19.47 -6.61
C THR A 302 16.38 -20.48 -5.46
N ALA A 303 17.44 -21.23 -5.18
CA ALA A 303 17.39 -22.32 -4.19
C ALA A 303 17.09 -21.83 -2.76
N SER A 304 17.40 -20.57 -2.42
CA SER A 304 17.05 -19.92 -1.14
C SER A 304 15.65 -19.32 -1.13
N MET A 305 15.00 -19.19 -2.28
CA MET A 305 13.69 -18.55 -2.39
C MET A 305 12.56 -19.56 -2.19
N LYS A 306 11.49 -19.12 -1.52
CA LYS A 306 10.25 -19.89 -1.44
C LYS A 306 9.47 -19.74 -2.74
N ASN A 307 8.96 -20.86 -3.23
CA ASN A 307 8.14 -20.93 -4.45
C ASN A 307 6.66 -20.68 -4.10
N PHE A 308 6.10 -19.60 -4.63
CA PHE A 308 4.68 -19.23 -4.52
C PHE A 308 3.93 -19.42 -5.85
N SER A 309 4.56 -20.02 -6.85
CA SER A 309 4.03 -20.18 -8.20
C SER A 309 2.70 -20.94 -8.21
N LYS A 310 1.77 -20.51 -9.07
CA LYS A 310 0.42 -21.03 -9.12
C LYS A 310 -0.18 -20.89 -10.51
N ILE A 311 -0.97 -21.89 -10.91
CA ILE A 311 -1.89 -21.75 -12.02
C ILE A 311 -3.25 -21.28 -11.49
N ARG A 312 -3.86 -20.31 -12.17
CA ARG A 312 -5.18 -19.79 -11.83
C ARG A 312 -6.13 -19.89 -13.00
N VAL A 313 -7.37 -20.25 -12.68
CA VAL A 313 -8.51 -20.05 -13.58
C VAL A 313 -9.28 -18.89 -12.97
N HIS A 314 -9.43 -17.83 -13.75
CA HIS A 314 -10.11 -16.63 -13.31
C HIS A 314 -11.62 -16.74 -13.47
N SER A 315 -12.35 -15.85 -12.81
CA SER A 315 -13.82 -15.86 -12.84
C SER A 315 -14.43 -15.57 -14.22
N ASP A 316 -13.66 -14.98 -15.13
CA ASP A 316 -14.02 -14.79 -16.55
C ASP A 316 -13.64 -15.98 -17.45
N ASN A 317 -13.09 -17.05 -16.87
CA ASN A 317 -12.56 -18.26 -17.51
C ASN A 317 -11.22 -18.09 -18.25
N SER A 318 -10.52 -16.95 -18.11
CA SER A 318 -9.09 -16.91 -18.47
C SER A 318 -8.31 -17.86 -17.56
N GLN A 319 -7.12 -18.25 -18.02
CA GLN A 319 -6.21 -19.05 -17.23
C GLN A 319 -4.81 -18.49 -17.37
N ASP A 320 -4.16 -18.27 -16.24
CA ASP A 320 -2.86 -17.63 -16.17
C ASP A 320 -1.95 -18.46 -15.26
N LEU A 321 -0.68 -18.58 -15.67
CA LEU A 321 0.38 -19.19 -14.89
C LEU A 321 1.25 -18.10 -14.28
N TYR A 322 1.28 -18.06 -12.96
CA TYR A 322 2.14 -17.17 -12.18
C TYR A 322 3.35 -17.95 -11.71
N THR A 323 4.55 -17.57 -12.18
CA THR A 323 5.82 -18.03 -11.62
C THR A 323 6.29 -17.00 -10.60
N VAL A 324 6.29 -17.34 -9.32
CA VAL A 324 6.56 -16.39 -8.23
C VAL A 324 7.53 -16.99 -7.23
N PHE A 325 8.62 -16.28 -6.96
CA PHE A 325 9.63 -16.67 -5.99
C PHE A 325 10.03 -15.46 -5.14
N THR A 326 10.25 -15.71 -3.85
CA THR A 326 10.56 -14.66 -2.88
C THR A 326 11.45 -15.19 -1.77
N ASN A 327 12.49 -14.43 -1.42
CA ASN A 327 13.25 -14.67 -0.19
C ASN A 327 12.42 -14.33 1.05
N ILE A 328 12.53 -15.16 2.09
CA ILE A 328 12.01 -14.86 3.43
C ILE A 328 13.16 -14.26 4.25
N GLY A 329 12.92 -13.15 4.96
CA GLY A 329 13.96 -12.45 5.70
C GLY A 329 15.16 -12.04 4.83
N ASP A 330 16.33 -11.94 5.45
CA ASP A 330 17.57 -11.66 4.73
C ASP A 330 18.16 -12.94 4.12
N ASN A 331 18.27 -12.97 2.80
CA ASN A 331 18.79 -14.10 2.04
C ASN A 331 19.54 -13.63 0.78
N VAL A 332 20.20 -14.56 0.10
CA VAL A 332 20.95 -14.28 -1.13
C VAL A 332 20.00 -13.76 -2.21
N ARG A 333 20.35 -12.62 -2.81
CA ARG A 333 19.56 -11.94 -3.84
C ARG A 333 20.06 -12.29 -5.24
N LEU A 334 19.16 -12.28 -6.21
CA LEU A 334 19.49 -12.61 -7.59
C LEU A 334 20.21 -11.44 -8.26
N ASN A 335 21.32 -11.75 -8.92
CA ASN A 335 22.16 -10.79 -9.63
C ASN A 335 22.70 -11.41 -10.93
N GLY A 336 22.83 -10.63 -11.99
CA GLY A 336 23.36 -11.07 -13.28
C GLY A 336 22.31 -11.77 -14.16
N THR A 337 22.73 -12.80 -14.89
CA THR A 337 21.88 -13.54 -15.83
C THR A 337 21.88 -15.02 -15.46
N ASP A 338 20.69 -15.58 -15.22
CA ASP A 338 20.54 -16.99 -14.87
C ASP A 338 19.12 -17.49 -15.18
N THR A 339 18.95 -18.80 -15.26
CA THR A 339 17.63 -19.43 -15.21
C THR A 339 17.10 -19.28 -13.79
N LEU A 340 15.86 -18.82 -13.65
CA LEU A 340 15.20 -18.58 -12.37
C LEU A 340 14.26 -19.73 -11.99
N ALA A 341 13.54 -20.24 -12.98
CA ALA A 341 12.61 -21.36 -12.80
C ALA A 341 12.45 -22.12 -14.12
N THR A 342 11.95 -23.34 -14.04
CA THR A 342 11.56 -24.14 -15.19
C THR A 342 10.09 -24.54 -15.06
N ILE A 343 9.30 -24.18 -16.07
CA ILE A 343 7.90 -24.57 -16.21
C ILE A 343 7.85 -25.83 -17.05
N THR A 344 7.15 -26.86 -16.59
CA THR A 344 6.86 -28.07 -17.37
C THR A 344 5.42 -28.04 -17.83
N LEU A 345 5.22 -28.16 -19.14
CA LEU A 345 3.92 -28.18 -19.80
C LEU A 345 3.79 -29.42 -20.67
N LYS A 346 2.55 -29.77 -21.01
CA LYS A 346 2.23 -30.77 -22.02
C LYS A 346 1.31 -30.18 -23.08
N ALA A 347 1.59 -30.46 -24.35
CA ALA A 347 0.76 -30.02 -25.46
C ALA A 347 -0.47 -30.93 -25.62
N LYS A 348 -1.64 -30.35 -25.84
CA LYS A 348 -2.90 -31.06 -26.10
C LYS A 348 -3.14 -31.35 -27.58
N SER A 349 -2.43 -30.65 -28.46
CA SER A 349 -2.42 -30.82 -29.92
C SER A 349 -1.03 -30.49 -30.47
N ASP A 350 -0.80 -30.71 -31.76
CA ASP A 350 0.42 -30.24 -32.41
C ASP A 350 0.43 -28.71 -32.40
N ILE A 351 1.45 -28.12 -31.80
CA ILE A 351 1.56 -26.66 -31.61
C ILE A 351 2.95 -26.15 -31.95
N ASN A 352 3.00 -24.87 -32.31
CA ASN A 352 4.23 -24.10 -32.20
C ASN A 352 4.15 -23.26 -30.92
N PHE A 353 5.24 -23.20 -30.17
CA PHE A 353 5.33 -22.43 -28.94
C PHE A 353 4.99 -20.96 -29.19
N ASP A 354 3.98 -20.46 -28.50
CA ASP A 354 3.44 -19.11 -28.67
C ASP A 354 3.19 -18.38 -27.33
N LEU A 355 3.66 -18.95 -26.21
CA LEU A 355 3.52 -18.31 -24.89
C LEU A 355 4.43 -17.09 -24.78
N VAL A 356 3.86 -16.01 -24.25
CA VAL A 356 4.54 -14.75 -23.96
C VAL A 356 4.19 -14.31 -22.54
N LEU A 357 5.04 -13.45 -21.96
CA LEU A 357 4.72 -12.80 -20.69
C LEU A 357 3.69 -11.71 -20.95
N SER A 358 2.58 -11.71 -20.20
CA SER A 358 1.68 -10.55 -20.12
C SER A 358 2.24 -9.52 -19.15
N ASP A 359 2.85 -9.99 -18.06
CA ASP A 359 3.53 -9.17 -17.08
C ASP A 359 4.72 -9.89 -16.43
N ALA A 360 5.64 -9.10 -15.89
CA ALA A 360 6.72 -9.58 -15.05
C ALA A 360 7.18 -8.46 -14.12
N LEU A 361 7.47 -8.80 -12.86
CA LEU A 361 7.92 -7.86 -11.86
C LEU A 361 9.18 -8.38 -11.17
N VAL A 362 10.16 -7.50 -10.97
CA VAL A 362 11.28 -7.72 -10.06
C VAL A 362 11.19 -6.72 -8.91
N VAL A 363 11.53 -7.17 -7.71
CA VAL A 363 11.44 -6.40 -6.46
C VAL A 363 12.76 -6.50 -5.72
N ASP A 364 13.33 -5.37 -5.31
CA ASP A 364 14.58 -5.34 -4.56
C ASP A 364 14.39 -5.39 -3.03
N SER A 365 15.51 -5.37 -2.32
CA SER A 365 15.55 -5.41 -0.85
C SER A 365 15.01 -4.16 -0.16
N ASN A 366 14.80 -3.07 -0.89
CA ASN A 366 14.20 -1.82 -0.41
C ASN A 366 12.72 -1.70 -0.79
N LEU A 367 12.13 -2.77 -1.36
CA LEU A 367 10.78 -2.76 -1.94
C LEU A 367 10.62 -1.71 -3.05
N ASN A 368 11.69 -1.41 -3.81
CA ASN A 368 11.50 -0.84 -5.14
C ASN A 368 11.15 -1.95 -6.11
N SER A 369 10.32 -1.65 -7.10
CA SER A 369 9.93 -2.61 -8.13
C SER A 369 10.02 -2.02 -9.52
N LYS A 370 10.15 -2.92 -10.50
CA LYS A 370 10.23 -2.56 -11.92
C LYS A 370 9.54 -3.63 -12.75
N ASN A 371 8.75 -3.20 -13.73
CA ASN A 371 8.29 -4.10 -14.78
C ASN A 371 9.51 -4.68 -15.52
N ALA A 372 9.53 -6.00 -15.64
CA ALA A 372 10.66 -6.77 -16.08
C ALA A 372 10.39 -7.52 -17.38
N VAL A 373 9.29 -7.30 -18.09
CA VAL A 373 9.06 -7.99 -19.37
C VAL A 373 10.17 -7.58 -20.35
N ALA A 374 10.92 -8.56 -20.87
CA ALA A 374 11.95 -8.30 -21.85
C ALA A 374 11.35 -7.73 -23.15
N ASN A 375 11.95 -6.65 -23.65
CA ASN A 375 11.58 -6.08 -24.95
C ASN A 375 12.27 -6.89 -26.05
N ILE A 376 11.62 -7.96 -26.52
CA ILE A 376 12.16 -8.88 -27.56
C ILE A 376 11.68 -8.48 -28.95
#